data_AF-A0A7S3ITS4-F1
#
_entry.id   AF-A0A7S3ITS4-F1
#
_cell.length_a   1.000
_cell.length_b   1.000
_cell.length_c   1.000
_cell.angle_alpha   90.00
_cell.angle_beta   90.00
_cell.angle_gamma   90.00
#
_symmetry.space_group_name_H-M   'P 1'
#
loop_
_entity.id
_entity.type
_entity.pdbx_description
1 polymer ?
#
loop_
_entity_poly.entity_id
_entity_poly.type
_entity_poly.pdbx_seq_one_letter_code
_entity_poly.pdbx_strand_id
1 'polypeptide(L)'
;MLNNGPNTNGSRFLIAMRDRIEYFDERNTLFGRVIDGFEILDIIQKLPRNEEKPKRPVFVTRCGELRFGDKLTAEQCDFLHEYERNVFYEDEQRDKRRQEKRAKRLHREKEEAEKKAAEDALNKAEPEAKLEAQ
;
A
#
# COMPACT_ATOMS: atom_id res chain seq x y z
N MET A 1 13.78 5.47 -7.00
CA MET A 1 14.39 6.37 -7.99
C MET A 1 15.71 6.84 -7.43
N LEU A 2 16.81 6.78 -8.18
CA LEU A 2 18.10 7.27 -7.70
C LEU A 2 18.12 8.80 -7.80
N ASN A 3 18.43 9.45 -6.68
CA ASN A 3 18.45 10.90 -6.58
C ASN A 3 19.69 11.40 -5.83
N ASN A 4 19.89 12.72 -5.82
CA ASN A 4 20.96 13.40 -5.10
C ASN A 4 20.36 14.33 -4.00
N GLY A 5 19.23 13.93 -3.41
CA GLY A 5 18.47 14.72 -2.42
C GLY A 5 17.01 14.94 -2.80
N PRO A 6 16.22 15.59 -1.92
CA PRO A 6 14.79 15.81 -2.14
C PRO A 6 14.51 16.53 -3.47
N ASN A 7 13.50 16.07 -4.20
CA ASN A 7 13.06 16.66 -5.48
C ASN A 7 14.11 16.67 -6.60
N THR A 8 15.09 15.76 -6.58
CA THR A 8 16.13 15.63 -7.63
C THR A 8 16.01 14.36 -8.47
N ASN A 9 14.79 13.80 -8.58
CA ASN A 9 14.54 12.62 -9.41
C ASN A 9 14.73 12.97 -10.90
N GLY A 10 15.62 12.22 -11.57
CA GLY A 10 15.77 12.23 -13.03
C GLY A 10 15.27 10.92 -13.64
N SER A 11 16.00 10.39 -14.62
CA SER A 11 15.70 9.08 -15.25
C SER A 11 16.45 7.89 -14.64
N ARG A 12 17.39 8.13 -13.71
CA ARG A 12 18.18 7.05 -13.09
C ARG A 12 17.30 6.27 -12.11
N PHE A 13 17.23 4.97 -12.29
CA PHE A 13 16.57 4.05 -11.38
C PHE A 13 17.52 2.93 -10.95
N LEU A 14 17.09 2.19 -9.94
CA LEU A 14 17.79 1.04 -9.37
C LEU A 14 16.79 -0.11 -9.27
N ILE A 15 17.28 -1.33 -9.46
CA ILE A 15 16.55 -2.55 -9.17
C ILE A 15 17.20 -3.17 -7.94
N ALA A 16 16.41 -3.37 -6.89
CA ALA A 16 16.89 -4.00 -5.65
C ALA A 16 16.93 -5.52 -5.84
N MET A 17 18.10 -6.12 -5.55
CA MET A 17 18.30 -7.59 -5.58
C MET A 17 18.18 -8.24 -4.19
N ARG A 18 17.92 -7.44 -3.15
CA ARG A 18 17.74 -7.92 -1.78
C ARG A 18 16.40 -7.43 -1.26
N ASP A 19 15.77 -8.25 -0.45
CA ASP A 19 14.56 -7.87 0.26
C ASP A 19 14.88 -6.78 1.30
N ARG A 20 13.97 -5.81 1.42
CA ARG A 20 13.98 -4.72 2.42
C ARG A 20 15.32 -3.97 2.53
N ILE A 21 15.46 -2.92 1.74
CA ILE A 21 16.58 -1.99 1.87
C ILE A 21 16.13 -0.82 2.77
N GLU A 22 16.19 -1.01 4.09
CA GLU A 22 15.61 -0.11 5.11
C GLU A 22 16.00 1.37 4.94
N TYR A 23 17.23 1.65 4.51
CA TYR A 23 17.72 3.02 4.29
C TYR A 23 17.29 3.65 2.95
N PHE A 24 16.69 2.88 2.05
CA PHE A 24 16.28 3.34 0.73
C PHE A 24 14.86 3.91 0.74
N ASP A 25 13.98 3.34 1.58
CA ASP A 25 12.54 3.63 1.61
C ASP A 25 12.22 5.07 2.02
N GLU A 26 13.05 5.68 2.86
CA GLU A 26 12.83 7.06 3.33
C GLU A 26 13.43 8.13 2.40
N ARG A 27 14.32 7.75 1.48
CA ARG A 27 15.09 8.69 0.65
C ARG A 27 14.78 8.63 -0.83
N ASN A 28 14.25 7.51 -1.31
CA ASN A 28 14.10 7.25 -2.74
C ASN A 28 12.66 6.81 -3.03
N THR A 29 12.08 7.35 -4.10
CA THR A 29 10.71 6.99 -4.50
C THR A 29 10.67 5.56 -5.05
N LEU A 30 9.95 4.66 -4.39
CA LEU A 30 9.59 3.34 -4.94
C LEU A 30 8.44 3.50 -5.94
N PHE A 31 8.55 2.88 -7.12
CA PHE A 31 7.58 3.08 -8.22
C PHE A 31 7.21 1.81 -8.99
N GLY A 32 7.82 0.66 -8.66
CA GLY A 32 7.56 -0.59 -9.36
C GLY A 32 8.31 -1.75 -8.75
N ARG A 33 7.96 -2.96 -9.22
CA ARG A 33 8.59 -4.22 -8.84
C ARG A 33 8.82 -5.03 -10.12
N VAL A 34 9.90 -5.81 -10.14
CA VAL A 34 10.15 -6.80 -11.18
C VAL A 34 9.21 -7.98 -10.95
N ILE A 35 8.44 -8.35 -11.98
CA ILE A 35 7.49 -9.47 -11.92
C ILE A 35 7.97 -10.70 -12.70
N ASP A 36 8.96 -10.52 -13.58
CA ASP A 36 9.48 -11.52 -14.50
C ASP A 36 10.92 -11.17 -14.93
N GLY A 37 11.69 -12.17 -15.39
CA GLY A 37 13.05 -12.01 -15.92
C GLY A 37 14.14 -11.89 -14.86
N PHE A 38 13.94 -12.49 -13.69
CA PHE A 38 14.90 -12.39 -12.58
C PHE A 38 16.20 -13.12 -12.87
N GLU A 39 16.17 -14.17 -13.68
CA GLU A 39 17.35 -14.89 -14.17
C GLU A 39 18.32 -13.97 -14.91
N ILE A 40 17.80 -12.99 -15.66
CA ILE A 40 18.62 -11.98 -16.35
C ILE A 40 19.27 -11.04 -15.34
N LEU A 41 18.53 -10.61 -14.31
CA LEU A 41 19.09 -9.77 -13.25
C LEU A 41 20.18 -10.50 -12.47
N ASP A 42 19.99 -11.79 -12.21
CA ASP A 42 20.95 -12.68 -11.58
C ASP A 42 22.25 -12.78 -12.39
N ILE A 43 22.15 -12.90 -13.71
CA ILE A 43 23.29 -12.90 -14.62
C ILE A 43 24.02 -11.56 -14.57
N ILE A 44 23.30 -10.43 -14.65
CA ILE A 44 23.88 -9.08 -14.60
C ILE A 44 24.60 -8.86 -13.27
N GLN A 45 24.00 -9.28 -12.15
CA GLN A 45 24.58 -9.14 -10.81
C GLN A 45 25.90 -9.91 -10.65
N LYS A 46 26.03 -11.06 -11.30
CA LYS A 46 27.21 -11.93 -11.25
C LYS A 46 28.35 -11.49 -12.19
N LEU A 47 28.15 -10.44 -13.00
CA LEU A 47 29.18 -9.95 -13.92
C LEU A 47 30.42 -9.44 -13.15
N PRO A 48 31.65 -9.73 -13.65
CA PRO A 48 32.86 -9.13 -13.11
C PRO A 48 32.78 -7.60 -13.15
N ARG A 49 33.12 -6.95 -12.04
CA ARG A 49 33.04 -5.48 -11.87
C ARG A 49 34.38 -4.86 -11.49
N ASN A 50 34.56 -3.61 -11.90
CA ASN A 50 35.55 -2.69 -11.36
C ASN A 50 34.79 -1.71 -10.47
N GLU A 51 34.99 -1.79 -9.15
CA GLU A 51 34.18 -1.04 -8.17
C GLU A 51 32.69 -1.29 -8.37
N GLU A 52 31.94 -0.26 -8.78
CA GLU A 52 30.49 -0.30 -9.01
C GLU A 52 30.12 -0.51 -10.50
N LYS A 53 31.10 -0.58 -11.40
CA LYS A 53 30.85 -0.68 -12.85
C LYS A 53 31.19 -2.08 -13.39
N PRO A 54 30.28 -2.74 -14.12
CA PRO A 54 30.59 -3.97 -14.83
C PRO A 54 31.77 -3.79 -15.79
N LYS A 55 32.69 -4.77 -15.84
CA LYS A 55 33.84 -4.75 -16.77
C LYS A 55 33.39 -4.80 -18.23
N ARG A 56 32.28 -5.49 -18.49
CA ARG A 56 31.61 -5.50 -19.80
C ARG A 56 30.37 -4.61 -19.69
N PRO A 57 30.16 -3.68 -20.63
CA PRO A 57 29.02 -2.79 -20.56
C PRO A 57 27.71 -3.57 -20.74
N VAL A 58 26.68 -3.17 -19.99
CA VAL A 58 25.34 -3.73 -20.05
C VAL A 58 24.41 -2.66 -20.61
N PHE A 59 23.67 -3.01 -21.67
CA PHE A 59 22.78 -2.08 -22.36
C PHE A 59 21.36 -2.62 -22.41
N VAL A 60 20.39 -1.72 -22.29
CA VAL A 60 19.00 -2.01 -22.63
C VAL A 60 18.88 -1.89 -24.15
N THR A 61 18.84 -3.03 -24.84
CA THR A 61 18.80 -3.08 -26.31
C THR A 61 17.40 -2.76 -26.86
N ARG A 62 16.34 -3.11 -26.11
CA ARG A 62 14.95 -2.81 -26.43
C ARG A 62 14.16 -2.56 -25.14
N CYS A 63 13.26 -1.59 -25.18
CA CYS A 63 12.31 -1.30 -24.11
C CYS A 63 10.96 -0.85 -24.70
N GLY A 64 9.91 -0.91 -23.89
CA GLY A 64 8.57 -0.52 -24.31
C GLY A 64 7.56 -0.77 -23.20
N GLU A 65 6.31 -0.45 -23.48
CA GLU A 65 5.16 -0.72 -22.62
C GLU A 65 4.39 -1.92 -23.16
N LEU A 66 4.02 -2.86 -22.28
CA LEU A 66 3.11 -3.94 -22.63
C LEU A 66 1.68 -3.39 -22.70
N ARG A 67 1.05 -3.54 -23.87
CA ARG A 67 -0.32 -3.08 -24.10
C ARG A 67 -1.34 -4.14 -23.63
N PHE A 68 -2.60 -3.73 -23.53
CA PHE A 68 -3.70 -4.63 -23.20
C PHE A 68 -3.78 -5.78 -24.23
N GLY A 69 -3.79 -7.02 -23.75
CA GLY A 69 -3.70 -8.24 -24.58
C GLY A 69 -2.33 -8.93 -24.50
N ASP A 70 -1.25 -8.16 -24.32
CA ASP A 70 0.13 -8.65 -24.20
C ASP A 70 0.62 -8.70 -22.74
N LYS A 71 -0.28 -8.45 -21.78
CA LYS A 71 0.06 -8.49 -20.37
C LYS A 71 0.42 -9.93 -19.99
N LEU A 72 1.57 -10.07 -19.36
CA LEU A 72 2.01 -11.36 -18.85
C LEU A 72 1.00 -11.89 -17.84
N THR A 73 0.68 -13.16 -17.97
CA THR A 73 -0.15 -13.89 -17.00
C THR A 73 0.70 -14.36 -15.83
N ALA A 74 0.05 -14.68 -14.71
CA ALA A 74 0.76 -15.12 -13.54
C ALA A 74 1.51 -16.45 -13.74
N GLU A 75 1.05 -17.29 -14.67
CA GLU A 75 1.72 -18.54 -15.07
C GLU A 75 3.00 -18.30 -15.90
N GLN A 76 3.10 -17.15 -16.56
CA GLN A 76 4.22 -16.80 -17.43
C GLN A 76 5.34 -16.05 -16.70
N CYS A 77 5.07 -15.55 -15.50
CA CYS A 77 5.96 -14.67 -14.75
C CYS A 77 6.55 -15.39 -13.54
N ASP A 78 7.82 -15.09 -13.24
CA ASP A 78 8.49 -15.60 -12.04
C ASP A 78 7.75 -15.30 -10.72
N PHE A 79 7.22 -14.08 -10.55
CA PHE A 79 6.71 -13.59 -9.25
C PHE A 79 5.30 -13.02 -9.26
N LEU A 80 4.61 -13.02 -10.40
CA LEU A 80 3.32 -12.33 -10.50
C LEU A 80 2.24 -12.99 -9.61
N HIS A 81 2.25 -14.33 -9.46
CA HIS A 81 1.34 -15.02 -8.53
C HIS A 81 1.50 -14.59 -7.07
N GLU A 82 2.73 -14.38 -6.61
CA GLU A 82 3.01 -13.92 -5.25
C GLU A 82 2.54 -12.47 -5.08
N TYR A 83 2.82 -11.64 -6.09
CA TYR A 83 2.40 -10.24 -6.09
C TYR A 83 0.87 -10.09 -6.03
N GLU A 84 0.15 -10.75 -6.94
CA GLU A 84 -1.31 -10.71 -6.97
C GLU A 84 -1.89 -11.16 -5.63
N ARG A 85 -1.41 -12.28 -5.08
CA ARG A 85 -1.84 -12.78 -3.77
C ARG A 85 -1.63 -11.76 -2.64
N ASN A 86 -0.48 -11.10 -2.60
CA ASN A 86 -0.16 -10.12 -1.56
C ASN A 86 -1.02 -8.87 -1.68
N VAL A 87 -1.29 -8.39 -2.91
CA VAL A 87 -2.19 -7.24 -3.14
C VAL A 87 -3.61 -7.57 -2.67
N PHE A 88 -4.12 -8.74 -3.05
CA PHE A 88 -5.44 -9.19 -2.60
C PHE A 88 -5.51 -9.29 -1.07
N TYR A 89 -4.47 -9.83 -0.43
CA TYR A 89 -4.40 -9.91 1.03
C TYR A 89 -4.37 -8.54 1.69
N GLU A 90 -3.53 -7.61 1.23
CA GLU A 90 -3.45 -6.26 1.81
C GLU A 90 -4.76 -5.46 1.63
N ASP A 91 -5.40 -5.58 0.47
CA ASP A 91 -6.70 -4.97 0.20
C ASP A 91 -7.78 -5.53 1.15
N GLU A 92 -7.81 -6.85 1.36
CA GLU A 92 -8.74 -7.48 2.31
C GLU A 92 -8.52 -6.97 3.75
N GLN A 93 -7.27 -6.85 4.18
CA GLN A 93 -6.94 -6.31 5.51
C GLN A 93 -7.31 -4.83 5.64
N ARG A 94 -7.13 -4.04 4.57
CA ARG A 94 -7.55 -2.64 4.53
C ARG A 94 -9.06 -2.52 4.66
N ASP A 95 -9.82 -3.38 3.99
CA ASP A 95 -11.28 -3.35 4.02
C ASP A 95 -11.83 -3.82 5.38
N LYS A 96 -11.23 -4.85 6.00
CA LYS A 96 -11.52 -5.24 7.39
C LYS A 96 -11.30 -4.07 8.36
N ARG A 97 -10.15 -3.40 8.28
CA ARG A 97 -9.86 -2.21 9.11
C ARG A 97 -10.85 -1.06 8.89
N ARG A 98 -11.32 -0.86 7.64
CA ARG A 98 -12.34 0.17 7.31
C ARG A 98 -13.69 -0.20 7.91
N GLN A 99 -14.11 -1.46 7.81
CA GLN A 99 -15.37 -1.95 8.37
C GLN A 99 -15.39 -1.87 9.90
N GLU A 100 -14.31 -2.30 10.56
CA GLU A 100 -14.17 -2.20 12.02
C GLU A 100 -14.25 -0.74 12.51
N LYS A 101 -13.56 0.18 11.83
CA LYS A 101 -13.65 1.62 12.16
C LYS A 101 -15.08 2.15 12.00
N ARG A 102 -15.79 1.74 10.94
CA ARG A 102 -17.18 2.13 10.71
C ARG A 102 -18.12 1.55 11.78
N ALA A 103 -17.95 0.28 12.16
CA ALA A 103 -18.73 -0.37 13.21
C ALA A 103 -18.53 0.28 14.58
N LYS A 104 -17.28 0.58 14.95
CA LYS A 104 -16.95 1.31 16.20
C LYS A 104 -17.58 2.70 16.24
N ARG A 105 -17.57 3.41 15.11
CA ARG A 105 -18.21 4.73 14.99
C ARG A 105 -19.74 4.64 15.17
N LEU A 106 -20.39 3.69 14.49
CA LEU A 106 -21.83 3.46 14.61
C LEU A 106 -22.24 3.06 16.03
N HIS A 107 -21.44 2.24 16.71
CA HIS A 107 -21.70 1.86 18.10
C HIS A 107 -21.68 3.09 19.01
N ARG A 108 -20.65 3.94 18.88
CA ARG A 108 -20.53 5.17 19.67
C ARG A 108 -21.68 6.14 19.41
N GLU A 109 -22.06 6.32 18.14
CA GLU A 109 -23.19 7.17 17.75
C GLU A 109 -24.52 6.63 18.33
N LYS A 110 -24.71 5.31 18.38
CA LYS A 110 -25.89 4.69 19.04
C LYS A 110 -25.90 4.90 20.54
N GLU A 111 -24.79 4.68 21.24
CA GLU A 111 -24.70 4.91 22.69
C GLU A 111 -24.95 6.39 23.05
N GLU A 112 -24.40 7.31 22.27
CA GLU A 112 -24.64 8.75 22.44
C GLU A 112 -26.12 9.11 22.20
N ALA A 113 -26.74 8.53 21.17
CA ALA A 113 -28.17 8.74 20.87
C ALA A 113 -29.09 8.14 21.94
N GLU A 114 -28.78 6.96 22.47
CA GLU A 114 -29.54 6.33 23.56
C GLU A 114 -29.45 7.12 24.85
N LYS A 115 -28.25 7.59 25.23
CA LYS A 115 -28.07 8.48 26.39
C LYS A 115 -28.87 9.76 26.24
N LYS A 116 -28.81 10.38 25.07
CA LYS A 116 -29.58 11.60 24.77
C LYS A 116 -31.09 11.35 24.83
N ALA A 117 -31.57 10.24 24.26
CA ALA A 117 -32.98 9.87 24.30
C ALA A 117 -33.49 9.60 25.72
N ALA A 118 -32.66 8.98 26.57
CA ALA A 118 -32.98 8.74 27.97
C ALA A 118 -33.05 10.06 28.77
N GLU A 119 -32.11 10.98 28.52
CA GLU A 119 -32.10 12.31 29.14
C GLU A 119 -33.31 13.16 28.69
N ASP A 120 -33.63 13.16 27.39
CA ASP A 120 -34.81 13.83 26.83
C ASP A 120 -36.12 13.26 27.41
N ALA A 121 -36.20 11.94 27.63
CA ALA A 121 -37.37 11.29 28.22
C ALA A 121 -37.56 11.66 29.71
N LEU A 122 -36.46 11.74 30.47
CA LEU A 122 -36.50 12.15 31.88
C LEU A 122 -36.96 13.61 32.01
N ASN A 123 -36.40 14.51 31.20
CA ASN A 123 -36.77 15.93 31.19
C ASN A 123 -38.24 16.17 30.78
N LYS A 124 -38.85 15.25 30.03
CA LYS A 124 -40.24 15.35 29.57
C LYS A 124 -41.26 14.76 30.55
N ALA A 125 -40.84 13.93 31.51
CA ALA A 125 -41.70 13.34 32.54
C ALA A 125 -41.87 14.24 33.78
N GLU A 126 -40.96 15.18 34.02
CA GLU A 126 -41.01 16.08 35.18
C GLU A 126 -42.00 17.28 35.15
N PRO A 127 -42.60 17.74 34.03
CA PRO A 127 -43.51 18.88 34.09
C PRO A 127 -44.92 18.54 34.63
N GLU A 128 -45.33 17.27 34.70
CA GLU A 128 -46.70 16.89 35.13
C GLU A 128 -46.85 16.73 36.66
N ALA A 129 -45.76 16.58 37.42
CA ALA A 129 -45.82 16.41 38.88
C ALA A 129 -46.00 17.72 39.69
N LYS A 130 -46.11 18.88 39.04
CA LYS A 130 -46.26 20.19 39.70
C LYS A 130 -47.66 20.81 39.64
N LEU A 131 -48.66 20.11 39.09
CA LEU A 131 -50.04 20.63 39.00
C LEU A 131 -50.99 20.15 40.11
N GLU A 132 -50.61 19.19 40.96
CA GLU A 132 -51.50 18.65 42.02
C GLU A 132 -51.27 19.22 43.43
N ALA A 133 -50.46 20.27 43.58
CA ALA A 133 -50.28 20.98 44.86
C ALA A 133 -50.79 22.43 44.76
N GLN A 134 -52.11 22.60 44.67
CA GLN A 134 -52.80 23.85 45.01
C GLN A 134 -53.85 23.57 46.09
#